data_AF-A0A8B7BAZ5-F1
#
_entry.id   AF-A0A8B7BAZ5-F1
#
_cell.length_a   1.000
_cell.length_b   1.000
_cell.length_c   1.000
_cell.angle_alpha   90.00
_cell.angle_beta   90.00
_cell.angle_gamma   90.00
#
_symmetry.space_group_name_H-M   'P 1'
#
loop_
_entity.id
_entity.type
_entity.pdbx_description
1 polymer ?
#
loop_
_entity_poly.entity_id
_entity_poly.type
_entity_poly.pdbx_seq_one_letter_code
_entity_poly.pdbx_strand_id
1 'polypeptide(L)'
;MMYTMKKEHVFWASVCLLLSCAPAPLNAGSEEEAELTNITDIELPPLKLMNSFCALKADDGPCKAMMKRFFFNIHTQQCEEFVYGGCYGNQNRFESLEECKEKCVRDNYQKFTKKTLQKEKPEFCFLEEDTGICRGYITRYFYNNQSKQCERFKYGGCLGNLNNFESLEECKNTCEDALDDFQADAFRMQLDAVNNNSMPQPTDLPKLMEFHGPSWCLTPAERGLCQANVTRFYYNSNIGKCRPFNYSGCGGNENNFTSKKACLRACKKGFLKRISKGGLMKTRRKRKQPVKIVYDEISVKNI
;
A
#
# COMPACT_ATOMS: atom_id res chain seq x y z
N MET A 1 -9.78 80.35 0.21
CA MET A 1 -8.44 80.46 -0.40
C MET A 1 -8.12 79.11 -1.04
N MET A 2 -8.40 78.99 -2.33
CA MET A 2 -7.95 77.89 -3.19
C MET A 2 -7.37 78.53 -4.45
N TYR A 3 -6.14 78.20 -4.82
CA TYR A 3 -5.62 78.35 -6.18
C TYR A 3 -4.38 77.45 -6.40
N THR A 4 -4.11 77.12 -7.66
CA THR A 4 -3.54 75.87 -8.18
C THR A 4 -2.16 75.98 -8.88
N MET A 5 -1.48 74.82 -9.07
CA MET A 5 -0.47 74.44 -10.12
C MET A 5 1.03 74.84 -9.88
N LYS A 6 2.10 74.12 -10.34
CA LYS A 6 2.35 73.33 -11.57
C LYS A 6 3.67 72.50 -11.52
N LYS A 7 3.87 71.64 -12.53
CA LYS A 7 4.90 70.58 -12.76
C LYS A 7 6.00 70.98 -13.79
N GLU A 8 7.19 70.35 -13.66
CA GLU A 8 8.18 69.88 -14.69
C GLU A 8 9.15 70.85 -15.44
N HIS A 9 10.45 70.46 -15.59
CA HIS A 9 11.35 70.54 -16.80
C HIS A 9 12.81 70.00 -16.51
N VAL A 10 13.24 68.80 -17.00
CA VAL A 10 14.19 68.43 -18.13
C VAL A 10 15.71 68.70 -17.88
N PHE A 11 16.67 67.75 -17.72
CA PHE A 11 17.37 66.72 -18.56
C PHE A 11 18.48 67.21 -19.57
N TRP A 12 19.62 66.46 -19.66
CA TRP A 12 20.77 66.41 -20.65
C TRP A 12 22.17 66.77 -20.07
N ALA A 13 23.07 65.80 -19.77
CA ALA A 13 24.10 65.11 -20.63
C ALA A 13 25.24 66.07 -21.09
N SER A 14 26.56 65.80 -21.13
CA SER A 14 27.48 64.65 -20.92
C SER A 14 28.93 65.18 -21.16
N VAL A 15 29.96 64.34 -20.92
CA VAL A 15 31.32 64.33 -21.53
C VAL A 15 32.55 64.85 -20.73
N CYS A 16 33.54 63.94 -20.67
CA CYS A 16 34.80 63.84 -19.94
C CYS A 16 36.04 64.56 -20.55
N LEU A 17 37.20 64.40 -19.87
CA LEU A 17 38.63 64.58 -20.26
C LEU A 17 39.26 65.92 -19.80
N LEU A 18 40.39 66.02 -19.06
CA LEU A 18 41.69 65.33 -19.07
C LEU A 18 42.39 65.45 -17.68
N LEU A 19 42.81 64.35 -17.02
CA LEU A 19 44.20 63.82 -16.88
C LEU A 19 45.25 64.71 -16.16
N SER A 20 45.75 64.28 -14.98
CA SER A 20 47.18 63.94 -14.76
C SER A 20 47.53 63.52 -13.31
N CYS A 21 48.22 62.37 -13.19
CA CYS A 21 49.19 61.93 -12.15
C CYS A 21 48.70 61.14 -10.89
N ALA A 22 49.08 59.84 -10.86
CA ALA A 22 49.10 58.87 -9.73
C ALA A 22 50.59 58.54 -9.35
N PRO A 23 50.98 57.79 -8.28
CA PRO A 23 50.30 56.62 -7.67
C PRO A 23 50.34 56.41 -6.13
N ALA A 24 49.28 55.75 -5.63
CA ALA A 24 49.09 54.71 -4.58
C ALA A 24 49.97 54.61 -3.28
N PRO A 25 49.50 53.96 -2.18
CA PRO A 25 48.24 53.24 -2.00
C PRO A 25 47.47 53.56 -0.69
N LEU A 26 46.14 53.71 -0.77
CA LEU A 26 45.24 53.08 0.20
C LEU A 26 44.13 52.42 -0.64
N ASN A 27 43.98 51.11 -0.43
CA ASN A 27 43.30 50.17 -1.31
C ASN A 27 41.96 50.66 -1.90
N ALA A 28 41.96 50.75 -3.23
CA ALA A 28 40.85 50.44 -4.11
C ALA A 28 40.40 48.96 -3.94
N GLY A 29 39.21 48.53 -4.33
CA GLY A 29 38.24 49.23 -5.16
C GLY A 29 36.89 48.51 -5.20
N SER A 30 35.93 49.26 -5.72
CA SER A 30 34.80 48.72 -6.47
C SER A 30 35.30 48.16 -7.82
N GLU A 31 34.61 47.09 -8.25
CA GLU A 31 34.41 46.65 -9.63
C GLU A 31 35.62 46.07 -10.38
N GLU A 32 35.59 44.75 -10.58
CA GLU A 32 35.93 44.15 -11.87
C GLU A 32 35.15 42.83 -12.02
N GLU A 33 34.41 42.72 -13.14
CA GLU A 33 34.07 41.44 -13.73
C GLU A 33 35.36 40.63 -13.89
N ALA A 34 35.49 39.58 -13.07
CA ALA A 34 36.30 38.44 -13.39
C ALA A 34 35.42 37.21 -13.19
N GLU A 35 35.01 36.68 -14.32
CA GLU A 35 34.62 35.30 -14.54
C GLU A 35 35.38 34.35 -13.59
N LEU A 36 34.70 33.90 -12.54
CA LEU A 36 35.11 32.72 -11.77
C LEU A 36 33.88 31.83 -11.59
N THR A 37 33.58 31.17 -12.71
CA THR A 37 33.31 29.74 -12.78
C THR A 37 32.55 29.11 -11.61
N ASN A 38 31.33 28.68 -11.91
CA ASN A 38 30.68 27.52 -11.31
C ASN A 38 30.90 27.37 -9.80
N ILE A 39 30.07 28.05 -9.00
CA ILE A 39 29.56 27.40 -7.80
C ILE A 39 28.59 26.35 -8.33
N THR A 40 29.22 25.23 -8.69
CA THR A 40 28.68 23.92 -8.98
C THR A 40 27.22 23.84 -8.62
N ASP A 41 26.41 23.54 -9.63
CA ASP A 41 25.22 22.72 -9.47
C ASP A 41 25.46 21.76 -8.31
N ILE A 42 24.96 22.14 -7.13
CA ILE A 42 24.65 21.15 -6.12
C ILE A 42 23.49 20.47 -6.79
N GLU A 43 23.82 19.48 -7.63
CA GLU A 43 22.89 18.55 -8.20
C GLU A 43 22.25 17.90 -6.98
N LEU A 44 21.18 18.54 -6.51
CA LEU A 44 20.38 18.06 -5.41
C LEU A 44 20.04 16.64 -5.83
N PRO A 45 20.49 15.64 -5.06
CA PRO A 45 20.43 14.26 -5.48
C PRO A 45 19.01 13.99 -5.97
N PRO A 46 18.83 13.30 -7.12
CA PRO A 46 17.54 13.15 -7.75
C PRO A 46 16.52 12.72 -6.70
N LEU A 47 15.55 13.61 -6.42
CA LEU A 47 14.65 13.47 -5.27
C LEU A 47 13.87 12.16 -5.41
N LYS A 48 14.32 11.14 -4.69
CA LYS A 48 13.68 9.83 -4.67
C LYS A 48 12.57 9.86 -3.61
N LEU A 49 11.49 10.55 -3.95
CA LEU A 49 10.29 10.63 -3.13
C LEU A 49 9.74 9.23 -2.84
N MET A 50 9.16 9.06 -1.67
CA MET A 50 8.44 7.83 -1.32
C MET A 50 7.19 7.69 -2.16
N ASN A 51 6.48 8.81 -2.42
CA ASN A 51 5.28 8.87 -3.26
C ASN A 51 5.33 10.09 -4.19
N SER A 52 4.80 9.95 -5.42
CA SER A 52 4.83 11.02 -6.44
C SER A 52 3.97 12.22 -6.09
N PHE A 53 2.85 12.00 -5.38
CA PHE A 53 1.96 13.08 -5.00
C PHE A 53 2.63 14.11 -4.11
N CYS A 54 3.71 13.74 -3.40
CA CYS A 54 4.51 14.66 -2.61
C CYS A 54 5.14 15.78 -3.45
N ALA A 55 5.23 15.63 -4.78
CA ALA A 55 5.68 16.68 -5.67
C ALA A 55 4.59 17.66 -6.14
N LEU A 56 3.33 17.43 -5.78
CA LEU A 56 2.23 18.34 -6.12
C LEU A 56 2.33 19.61 -5.28
N LYS A 57 1.93 20.75 -5.83
CA LYS A 57 1.85 22.00 -5.05
C LYS A 57 0.73 21.92 -4.01
N ALA A 58 0.84 22.67 -2.92
CA ALA A 58 -0.30 22.92 -2.04
C ALA A 58 -1.49 23.45 -2.87
N ASP A 59 -2.68 22.91 -2.61
CA ASP A 59 -3.91 23.29 -3.31
C ASP A 59 -5.02 23.53 -2.28
N ASP A 60 -5.32 24.81 -2.07
CA ASP A 60 -6.34 25.29 -1.14
C ASP A 60 -7.75 24.90 -1.61
N GLY A 61 -7.92 24.64 -2.91
CA GLY A 61 -9.22 24.40 -3.52
C GLY A 61 -10.12 25.64 -3.56
N PRO A 62 -11.32 25.54 -4.16
CA PRO A 62 -12.23 26.66 -4.35
C PRO A 62 -13.07 27.02 -3.11
N CYS A 63 -13.10 26.16 -2.09
CA CYS A 63 -13.85 26.42 -0.85
C CYS A 63 -13.08 27.39 0.06
N LYS A 64 -13.79 28.01 1.02
CA LYS A 64 -13.26 29.09 1.87
C LYS A 64 -13.15 28.74 3.37
N ALA A 65 -13.11 27.45 3.71
CA ALA A 65 -12.79 27.04 5.07
C ALA A 65 -11.32 27.37 5.40
N MET A 66 -11.00 27.55 6.67
CA MET A 66 -9.63 27.80 7.13
C MET A 66 -9.09 26.57 7.86
N MET A 67 -8.84 25.49 7.11
CA MET A 67 -8.38 24.23 7.70
C MET A 67 -6.85 24.16 7.62
N LYS A 68 -6.16 24.19 8.77
CA LYS A 68 -4.71 23.96 8.80
C LYS A 68 -4.40 22.53 8.37
N ARG A 69 -3.51 22.38 7.40
CA ARG A 69 -3.01 21.11 6.85
C ARG A 69 -1.53 21.23 6.55
N PHE A 70 -0.89 20.10 6.28
CA PHE A 70 0.53 20.04 5.91
C PHE A 70 0.68 19.55 4.47
N PHE A 71 1.70 20.04 3.77
CA PHE A 71 2.10 19.54 2.45
C PHE A 71 3.61 19.44 2.36
N PHE A 72 4.12 18.54 1.52
CA PHE A 72 5.55 18.46 1.25
C PHE A 72 5.94 19.49 0.19
N ASN A 73 6.79 20.44 0.56
CA ASN A 73 7.33 21.43 -0.35
C ASN A 73 8.64 20.89 -0.95
N ILE A 74 8.61 20.58 -2.25
CA ILE A 74 9.79 20.04 -2.96
C ILE A 74 10.96 21.02 -3.06
N HIS A 75 10.69 22.32 -3.00
CA HIS A 75 11.73 23.35 -3.14
C HIS A 75 12.54 23.47 -1.85
N THR A 76 11.87 23.40 -0.70
CA THR A 76 12.53 23.42 0.62
C THR A 76 12.86 22.02 1.12
N GLN A 77 12.31 20.98 0.47
CA GLN A 77 12.36 19.57 0.89
C GLN A 77 11.83 19.35 2.30
N GLN A 78 10.82 20.12 2.70
CA GLN A 78 10.26 20.11 4.05
C GLN A 78 8.74 20.01 4.00
N CYS A 79 8.18 19.44 5.06
CA CYS A 79 6.74 19.48 5.29
C CYS A 79 6.36 20.81 5.92
N GLU A 80 5.50 21.57 5.25
CA GLU A 80 5.10 22.93 5.61
C GLU A 80 3.59 23.03 5.85
N GLU A 81 3.17 23.96 6.69
CA GLU A 81 1.74 24.24 6.94
C GLU A 81 1.13 25.07 5.80
N PHE A 82 -0.12 24.78 5.44
CA PHE A 82 -0.93 25.61 4.55
C PHE A 82 -2.41 25.60 4.95
N VAL A 83 -3.20 26.50 4.37
CA VAL A 83 -4.63 26.64 4.65
C VAL A 83 -5.45 25.96 3.56
N TYR A 84 -6.03 24.80 3.87
CA TYR A 84 -6.95 24.12 2.98
C TYR A 84 -8.37 24.68 3.08
N GLY A 85 -8.93 25.03 1.93
CA GLY A 85 -10.26 25.60 1.75
C GLY A 85 -11.42 24.66 2.08
N GLY A 86 -11.16 23.36 2.27
CA GLY A 86 -12.16 22.38 2.72
C GLY A 86 -12.82 21.54 1.63
N CYS A 87 -12.51 21.77 0.34
CA CYS A 87 -12.96 20.91 -0.76
C CYS A 87 -11.95 20.85 -1.91
N TYR A 88 -12.02 19.77 -2.72
CA TYR A 88 -11.08 19.44 -3.78
C TYR A 88 -9.63 19.32 -3.29
N GLY A 89 -8.70 20.05 -3.89
CA GLY A 89 -7.27 19.91 -3.63
C GLY A 89 -6.65 18.69 -4.30
N ASN A 90 -5.49 18.30 -3.78
CA ASN A 90 -4.76 17.13 -4.24
C ASN A 90 -4.26 16.27 -3.07
N GLN A 91 -3.51 15.20 -3.38
CA GLN A 91 -3.02 14.22 -2.41
C GLN A 91 -1.86 14.71 -1.53
N ASN A 92 -1.18 15.81 -1.88
CA ASN A 92 -0.14 16.43 -1.04
C ASN A 92 -0.78 17.27 0.09
N ARG A 93 -1.58 16.61 0.93
CA ARG A 93 -2.32 17.26 2.01
C ARG A 93 -2.51 16.28 3.17
N PHE A 94 -1.84 16.56 4.27
CA PHE A 94 -1.77 15.72 5.45
C PHE A 94 -2.37 16.43 6.68
N GLU A 95 -2.83 15.65 7.64
CA GLU A 95 -3.44 16.18 8.86
C GLU A 95 -2.39 16.60 9.89
N SER A 96 -1.23 15.94 9.88
CA SER A 96 -0.11 16.25 10.76
C SER A 96 1.22 16.36 10.01
N LEU A 97 2.18 17.02 10.66
CA LEU A 97 3.56 17.13 10.18
C LEU A 97 4.21 15.75 10.08
N GLU A 98 3.91 14.87 11.03
CA GLU A 98 4.42 13.50 11.10
C GLU A 98 3.93 12.67 9.92
N GLU A 99 2.63 12.71 9.61
CA GLU A 99 2.05 11.99 8.47
C GLU A 99 2.71 12.43 7.15
N CYS A 100 2.94 13.74 7.00
CA CYS A 100 3.63 14.29 5.83
C CYS A 100 5.06 13.74 5.72
N LYS A 101 5.82 13.74 6.82
CA LYS A 101 7.20 13.25 6.85
C LYS A 101 7.25 11.76 6.52
N GLU A 102 6.40 10.94 7.14
CA GLU A 102 6.34 9.50 6.88
C GLU A 102 6.03 9.19 5.40
N LYS A 103 5.14 9.97 4.77
CA LYS A 103 4.73 9.74 3.38
C LYS A 103 5.65 10.35 2.33
N CYS A 104 6.41 11.40 2.65
CA CYS A 104 7.16 12.16 1.65
C CYS A 104 8.66 12.25 1.91
N VAL A 105 9.09 12.18 3.17
CA VAL A 105 10.50 12.26 3.54
C VAL A 105 11.03 10.86 3.76
N ARG A 106 12.03 10.48 2.95
CA ARG A 106 12.81 9.27 3.23
C ARG A 106 13.90 9.62 4.21
N ASP A 107 13.59 9.57 5.50
CA ASP A 107 14.64 9.62 6.49
C ASP A 107 15.53 8.37 6.33
N ASN A 108 16.85 8.55 6.40
CA ASN A 108 17.82 7.47 6.59
C ASN A 108 17.66 6.85 8.00
N TYR A 109 16.45 6.41 8.39
CA TYR A 109 16.22 5.58 9.56
C TYR A 109 16.66 4.13 9.26
N GLN A 110 17.95 3.96 9.02
CA GLN A 110 18.64 2.76 9.48
C GLN A 110 18.64 2.74 11.01
N LYS A 111 17.47 2.50 11.61
CA LYS A 111 17.33 2.13 13.03
C LYS A 111 15.97 1.48 13.33
N PHE A 112 15.34 0.82 12.35
CA PHE A 112 14.45 -0.29 12.71
C PHE A 112 15.31 -1.52 12.96
N THR A 113 15.56 -1.74 14.25
CA THR A 113 15.77 -3.03 14.90
C THR A 113 16.40 -4.11 14.04
N LYS A 114 17.64 -4.51 14.37
CA LYS A 114 18.19 -5.81 14.02
C LYS A 114 17.17 -6.92 14.31
N LYS A 115 16.39 -7.25 13.27
CA LYS A 115 16.49 -8.49 12.52
C LYS A 115 16.54 -9.73 13.40
N THR A 116 15.35 -10.20 13.76
CA THR A 116 15.08 -11.62 13.65
C THR A 116 15.44 -12.03 12.21
N LEU A 117 16.28 -13.05 12.10
CA LEU A 117 16.85 -13.59 10.88
C LEU A 117 15.75 -14.19 9.98
N GLN A 118 15.02 -13.36 9.24
CA GLN A 118 14.28 -13.76 8.05
C GLN A 118 14.44 -12.67 6.99
N LYS A 119 14.65 -13.11 5.76
CA LYS A 119 14.82 -12.28 4.56
C LYS A 119 13.45 -11.72 4.17
N GLU A 120 12.89 -10.83 4.99
CA GLU A 120 11.61 -10.19 4.68
C GLU A 120 11.81 -9.20 3.52
N LYS A 121 10.87 -9.24 2.57
CA LYS A 121 10.87 -8.39 1.38
C LYS A 121 10.91 -6.90 1.75
N PRO A 122 11.54 -6.04 0.93
CA PRO A 122 11.66 -4.61 1.22
C PRO A 122 10.31 -3.92 1.48
N GLU A 123 10.32 -2.89 2.34
CA GLU A 123 9.11 -2.13 2.70
C GLU A 123 8.41 -1.51 1.47
N PHE A 124 9.19 -1.09 0.48
CA PHE A 124 8.61 -0.53 -0.73
C PHE A 124 7.76 -1.53 -1.53
N CYS A 125 7.97 -2.83 -1.37
CA CYS A 125 7.12 -3.85 -1.99
C CYS A 125 5.68 -3.84 -1.45
N PHE A 126 5.41 -3.11 -0.37
CA PHE A 126 4.07 -2.96 0.18
C PHE A 126 3.38 -1.67 -0.26
N LEU A 127 4.06 -0.80 -1.00
CA LEU A 127 3.46 0.41 -1.57
C LEU A 127 2.52 0.05 -2.71
N GLU A 128 1.47 0.85 -2.93
CA GLU A 128 0.58 0.70 -4.09
C GLU A 128 1.29 1.14 -5.38
N GLU A 129 0.74 0.86 -6.56
CA GLU A 129 1.26 1.39 -7.80
C GLU A 129 1.13 2.93 -7.86
N ASP A 130 2.13 3.59 -8.43
CA ASP A 130 2.12 5.05 -8.55
C ASP A 130 2.47 5.46 -9.99
N THR A 131 1.45 5.94 -10.70
CA THR A 131 1.59 6.37 -12.09
C THR A 131 2.46 7.60 -12.26
N GLY A 132 2.72 8.36 -11.19
CA GLY A 132 3.43 9.63 -11.27
C GLY A 132 2.59 10.75 -11.89
N ILE A 133 3.19 11.96 -11.94
CA ILE A 133 2.54 13.17 -12.48
C ILE A 133 2.66 13.30 -14.00
N CYS A 134 3.68 12.66 -14.59
CA CYS A 134 3.89 12.70 -16.03
C CYS A 134 2.83 11.89 -16.78
N ARG A 135 2.61 12.24 -18.06
CA ARG A 135 1.53 11.67 -18.89
C ARG A 135 2.01 10.62 -19.90
N GLY A 136 3.18 10.04 -19.67
CA GLY A 136 3.71 8.92 -20.45
C GLY A 136 2.84 7.66 -20.35
N TYR A 137 3.07 6.73 -21.28
CA TYR A 137 2.42 5.44 -21.35
C TYR A 137 3.48 4.34 -21.32
N ILE A 138 4.27 4.29 -20.24
CA ILE A 138 5.38 3.36 -20.10
C ILE A 138 4.89 2.14 -19.31
N THR A 139 5.05 0.94 -19.87
CA THR A 139 4.70 -0.29 -19.15
C THR A 139 5.78 -0.57 -18.10
N ARG A 140 5.38 -0.70 -16.84
CA ARG A 140 6.24 -1.07 -15.71
C ARG A 140 5.56 -2.15 -14.88
N TYR A 141 6.27 -2.71 -13.92
CA TYR A 141 5.76 -3.74 -13.03
C TYR A 141 5.79 -3.25 -11.58
N PHE A 142 4.82 -3.67 -10.79
CA PHE A 142 4.77 -3.43 -9.35
C PHE A 142 4.32 -4.71 -8.65
N TYR A 143 4.74 -4.89 -7.41
CA TYR A 143 4.25 -5.98 -6.59
C TYR A 143 2.90 -5.61 -6.00
N ASN A 144 1.86 -6.33 -6.39
CA ASN A 144 0.53 -6.15 -5.85
C ASN A 144 0.36 -6.96 -4.56
N ASN A 145 0.26 -6.27 -3.43
CA ASN A 145 0.14 -6.92 -2.13
C ASN A 145 -1.23 -7.59 -1.91
N GLN A 146 -2.23 -7.33 -2.74
CA GLN A 146 -3.54 -7.99 -2.72
C GLN A 146 -3.47 -9.35 -3.44
N SER A 147 -2.91 -9.40 -4.65
CA SER A 147 -2.76 -10.64 -5.42
C SER A 147 -1.52 -11.46 -5.08
N LYS A 148 -0.59 -10.86 -4.32
CA LYS A 148 0.73 -11.39 -3.96
C LYS A 148 1.62 -11.67 -5.17
N GLN A 149 1.41 -10.95 -6.27
CA GLN A 149 2.09 -11.16 -7.54
C GLN A 149 2.58 -9.84 -8.13
N CYS A 150 3.62 -9.92 -8.94
CA CYS A 150 4.04 -8.80 -9.78
C CYS A 150 3.10 -8.60 -10.97
N GLU A 151 2.52 -7.42 -11.07
CA GLU A 151 1.55 -7.03 -12.09
C GLU A 151 2.06 -5.85 -12.92
N ARG A 152 1.63 -5.76 -14.18
CA ARG A 152 1.97 -4.62 -15.05
C ARG A 152 1.05 -3.43 -14.77
N PHE A 153 1.61 -2.23 -14.75
CA PHE A 153 0.86 -0.98 -14.65
C PHE A 153 1.40 0.06 -15.64
N LYS A 154 0.62 1.13 -15.86
CA LYS A 154 0.99 2.24 -16.75
C LYS A 154 1.68 3.33 -15.95
N TYR A 155 3.00 3.44 -16.09
CA TYR A 155 3.81 4.49 -15.50
C TYR A 155 3.91 5.72 -16.40
N GLY A 156 3.75 6.89 -15.80
CA GLY A 156 3.73 8.19 -16.46
C GLY A 156 5.10 8.69 -16.91
N GLY A 157 6.20 8.06 -16.47
CA GLY A 157 7.56 8.36 -16.93
C GLY A 157 8.36 9.33 -16.06
N CYS A 158 7.78 9.87 -14.99
CA CYS A 158 8.53 10.61 -13.97
C CYS A 158 7.91 10.44 -12.59
N LEU A 159 8.73 10.65 -11.56
CA LEU A 159 8.37 10.45 -10.15
C LEU A 159 7.87 9.02 -9.90
N GLY A 160 6.81 8.83 -9.14
CA GLY A 160 6.33 7.53 -8.69
C GLY A 160 6.89 7.18 -7.32
N ASN A 161 6.67 5.93 -6.93
CA ASN A 161 7.27 5.34 -5.75
C ASN A 161 8.27 4.24 -6.12
N LEU A 162 8.82 3.59 -5.10
CA LEU A 162 9.82 2.53 -5.25
C LEU A 162 9.25 1.18 -5.72
N ASN A 163 7.94 0.96 -5.67
CA ASN A 163 7.31 -0.25 -6.20
C ASN A 163 7.10 -0.13 -7.72
N ASN A 164 8.20 0.03 -8.45
CA ASN A 164 8.20 0.30 -9.89
C ASN A 164 9.45 -0.32 -10.52
N PHE A 165 9.24 -1.41 -11.25
CA PHE A 165 10.27 -2.24 -11.86
C PHE A 165 10.17 -2.21 -13.38
N GLU A 166 11.30 -2.30 -14.06
CA GLU A 166 11.35 -2.29 -15.52
C GLU A 166 10.91 -3.63 -16.11
N SER A 167 11.21 -4.72 -15.41
CA SER A 167 10.88 -6.09 -15.84
C SER A 167 10.06 -6.84 -14.79
N LEU A 168 9.31 -7.85 -15.25
CA LEU A 168 8.55 -8.74 -14.36
C LEU A 168 9.52 -9.50 -13.46
N GLU A 169 10.62 -10.00 -14.01
CA GLU A 169 11.64 -10.79 -13.31
C GLU A 169 12.30 -9.99 -12.19
N GLU A 170 12.63 -8.72 -12.43
CA GLU A 170 13.16 -7.81 -11.41
C GLU A 170 12.18 -7.65 -10.25
N CYS A 171 10.89 -7.42 -10.55
CA CYS A 171 9.86 -7.33 -9.53
C CYS A 171 9.77 -8.61 -8.70
N LYS A 172 9.72 -9.78 -9.36
CA LYS A 172 9.62 -11.08 -8.68
C LYS A 172 10.80 -11.34 -7.78
N ASN A 173 12.02 -11.19 -8.31
CA ASN A 173 13.25 -11.41 -7.55
C ASN A 173 13.40 -10.46 -6.36
N THR A 174 12.78 -9.28 -6.42
CA THR A 174 12.86 -8.26 -5.36
C THR A 174 11.77 -8.43 -4.30
N CYS A 175 10.53 -8.72 -4.72
CA CYS A 175 9.34 -8.58 -3.88
C CYS A 175 8.52 -9.87 -3.69
N GLU A 176 8.67 -10.88 -4.55
CA GLU A 176 8.06 -12.20 -4.33
C GLU A 176 8.93 -13.00 -3.35
N ASP A 177 8.30 -13.69 -2.41
CA ASP A 177 9.01 -14.52 -1.44
C ASP A 177 9.63 -15.73 -2.16
N ALA A 178 10.89 -16.06 -1.83
CA ALA A 178 11.60 -17.22 -2.40
C ALA A 178 11.06 -18.59 -1.92
N LEU A 179 9.79 -18.66 -1.54
CA LEU A 179 9.14 -19.87 -1.03
C LEU A 179 8.66 -20.83 -2.12
N ASP A 180 9.20 -20.72 -3.34
CA ASP A 180 9.02 -21.71 -4.40
C ASP A 180 10.21 -22.68 -4.53
N ASP A 181 11.32 -22.48 -3.78
CA ASP A 181 12.54 -23.31 -3.95
C ASP A 181 12.84 -24.28 -2.78
N PHE A 182 12.19 -24.11 -1.63
CA PHE A 182 12.32 -25.08 -0.51
C PHE A 182 11.54 -26.39 -0.71
N GLN A 183 10.82 -26.54 -1.83
CA GLN A 183 10.24 -27.82 -2.28
C GLN A 183 10.99 -28.47 -3.44
N ALA A 184 12.06 -27.85 -3.96
CA ALA A 184 12.85 -28.42 -5.07
C ALA A 184 14.02 -29.30 -4.58
N ASP A 185 14.66 -28.98 -3.45
CA ASP A 185 15.84 -29.72 -2.99
C ASP A 185 15.54 -30.99 -2.17
N ALA A 186 14.36 -31.08 -1.54
CA ALA A 186 13.95 -32.30 -0.83
C ALA A 186 13.70 -33.48 -1.80
N PHE A 187 13.51 -33.23 -3.09
CA PHE A 187 13.33 -34.25 -4.12
C PHE A 187 14.64 -34.75 -4.75
N ARG A 188 15.77 -34.08 -4.54
CA ARG A 188 17.04 -34.43 -5.21
C ARG A 188 17.94 -35.38 -4.42
N MET A 189 17.66 -35.63 -3.14
CA MET A 189 18.38 -36.64 -2.34
C MET A 189 17.75 -38.05 -2.37
N GLN A 190 16.61 -38.25 -3.06
CA GLN A 190 15.91 -39.54 -3.11
C GLN A 190 15.78 -40.09 -4.55
N LEU A 191 16.68 -39.73 -5.46
CA LEU A 191 16.71 -40.25 -6.85
C LEU A 191 17.99 -41.03 -7.20
N ASP A 192 18.97 -41.12 -6.30
CA ASP A 192 20.18 -41.93 -6.51
C ASP A 192 20.12 -43.32 -5.82
N ALA A 193 19.00 -43.66 -5.18
CA ALA A 193 18.78 -44.98 -4.59
C ALA A 193 17.48 -45.59 -5.11
N VAL A 194 17.60 -46.76 -5.77
CA VAL A 194 16.56 -47.58 -6.42
C VAL A 194 16.34 -47.22 -7.90
N ASN A 195 17.29 -47.49 -8.79
CA ASN A 195 17.57 -48.79 -9.41
C ASN A 195 16.39 -49.42 -10.18
N ASN A 196 16.48 -49.32 -11.51
CA ASN A 196 16.10 -50.29 -12.54
C ASN A 196 14.65 -50.80 -12.69
N ASN A 197 14.22 -50.64 -13.96
CA ASN A 197 13.30 -51.42 -14.78
C ASN A 197 11.85 -50.92 -14.97
N SER A 198 11.54 -50.78 -16.27
CA SER A 198 10.24 -50.70 -16.95
C SER A 198 9.43 -49.39 -16.88
N MET A 199 9.49 -48.66 -17.99
CA MET A 199 8.42 -47.80 -18.51
C MET A 199 7.11 -48.61 -18.62
N PRO A 200 5.96 -48.03 -18.24
CA PRO A 200 5.06 -47.57 -19.29
C PRO A 200 4.45 -46.17 -19.07
N GLN A 201 3.90 -45.71 -20.19
CA GLN A 201 3.37 -44.40 -20.61
C GLN A 201 2.25 -43.74 -19.76
N PRO A 202 1.87 -42.47 -20.09
CA PRO A 202 1.27 -41.50 -19.20
C PRO A 202 -0.25 -41.47 -19.28
N THR A 203 -0.92 -41.51 -18.13
CA THR A 203 -2.26 -40.91 -17.97
C THR A 203 -2.52 -40.63 -16.49
N ASP A 204 -3.13 -39.47 -16.26
CA ASP A 204 -3.79 -39.01 -15.04
C ASP A 204 -2.94 -38.34 -13.95
N LEU A 205 -2.77 -37.03 -14.18
CA LEU A 205 -2.41 -35.99 -13.22
C LEU A 205 -3.21 -36.11 -11.90
N PRO A 206 -2.57 -36.25 -10.72
CA PRO A 206 -3.30 -36.28 -9.46
C PRO A 206 -3.82 -34.89 -9.08
N LYS A 207 -5.14 -34.78 -9.11
CA LYS A 207 -5.99 -33.70 -8.61
C LYS A 207 -5.47 -33.05 -7.32
N LEU A 208 -5.15 -31.76 -7.40
CA LEU A 208 -4.87 -30.88 -6.26
C LEU A 208 -6.05 -30.92 -5.28
N MET A 209 -5.75 -30.98 -3.99
CA MET A 209 -6.71 -31.24 -2.91
C MET A 209 -7.75 -30.11 -2.78
N GLU A 210 -8.95 -30.33 -3.32
CA GLU A 210 -10.07 -29.38 -3.38
C GLU A 210 -10.74 -29.20 -1.99
N PHE A 211 -10.77 -27.98 -1.46
CA PHE A 211 -11.44 -27.66 -0.18
C PHE A 211 -12.96 -27.61 -0.38
N HIS A 212 -13.69 -28.58 0.18
CA HIS A 212 -15.16 -28.68 0.07
C HIS A 212 -15.90 -28.08 1.29
N GLY A 213 -15.30 -27.10 1.97
CA GLY A 213 -15.91 -26.41 3.11
C GLY A 213 -16.57 -25.08 2.71
N PRO A 214 -17.32 -24.45 3.63
CA PRO A 214 -17.81 -23.09 3.40
C PRO A 214 -16.64 -22.15 3.13
N SER A 215 -16.73 -21.32 2.07
CA SER A 215 -15.64 -20.44 1.64
C SER A 215 -15.22 -19.46 2.73
N TRP A 216 -16.16 -19.02 3.57
CA TRP A 216 -15.89 -18.15 4.70
C TRP A 216 -15.01 -18.79 5.79
N CYS A 217 -14.82 -20.10 5.81
CA CYS A 217 -13.79 -20.71 6.66
C CYS A 217 -12.36 -20.32 6.22
N LEU A 218 -12.19 -19.77 5.02
CA LEU A 218 -10.90 -19.33 4.48
C LEU A 218 -10.64 -17.84 4.76
N THR A 219 -11.61 -17.08 5.26
CA THR A 219 -11.43 -15.65 5.56
C THR A 219 -10.63 -15.46 6.85
N PRO A 220 -9.86 -14.36 7.00
CA PRO A 220 -9.11 -14.08 8.22
C PRO A 220 -10.04 -13.78 9.40
N ALA A 221 -9.53 -13.88 10.63
CA ALA A 221 -10.27 -13.46 11.82
C ALA A 221 -10.41 -11.93 11.82
N GLU A 222 -11.64 -11.42 11.89
CA GLU A 222 -11.87 -9.97 11.89
C GLU A 222 -12.38 -9.50 13.25
N ARG A 223 -11.62 -8.59 13.88
CA ARG A 223 -11.94 -8.05 15.20
C ARG A 223 -13.27 -7.30 15.18
N GLY A 224 -13.60 -6.61 14.09
CA GLY A 224 -14.78 -5.74 14.00
C GLY A 224 -14.55 -4.37 14.65
N LEU A 225 -15.59 -3.52 14.61
CA LEU A 225 -15.49 -2.06 14.84
C LEU A 225 -15.86 -1.61 16.27
N CYS A 226 -16.33 -2.53 17.12
CA CYS A 226 -16.74 -2.20 18.48
C CYS A 226 -15.54 -2.18 19.47
N GLN A 227 -15.81 -2.04 20.77
CA GLN A 227 -14.77 -1.88 21.80
C GLN A 227 -14.71 -3.02 22.83
N ALA A 228 -15.57 -4.03 22.73
CA ALA A 228 -15.52 -5.18 23.64
C ALA A 228 -14.29 -6.07 23.35
N ASN A 229 -13.91 -6.92 24.30
CA ASN A 229 -12.86 -7.92 24.11
C ASN A 229 -13.42 -9.30 24.43
N VAL A 230 -14.22 -9.85 23.52
CA VAL A 230 -14.87 -11.15 23.67
C VAL A 230 -14.05 -12.23 22.98
N THR A 231 -13.60 -13.24 23.72
CA THR A 231 -12.89 -14.39 23.13
C THR A 231 -13.81 -15.18 22.21
N ARG A 232 -13.45 -15.23 20.93
CA ARG A 232 -14.11 -16.03 19.89
C ARG A 232 -13.09 -16.95 19.23
N PHE A 233 -13.52 -17.79 18.31
CA PHE A 233 -12.66 -18.71 17.57
C PHE A 233 -12.84 -18.50 16.07
N TYR A 234 -11.77 -18.63 15.30
CA TYR A 234 -11.82 -18.64 13.84
C TYR A 234 -11.04 -19.86 13.31
N TYR A 235 -11.35 -20.31 12.11
CA TYR A 235 -10.62 -21.36 11.41
C TYR A 235 -9.46 -20.73 10.65
N ASN A 236 -8.24 -21.13 11.01
CA ASN A 236 -7.05 -20.78 10.26
C ASN A 236 -6.84 -21.88 9.20
N SER A 237 -7.12 -21.58 7.94
CA SER A 237 -6.99 -22.48 6.80
C SER A 237 -5.54 -22.90 6.57
N ASN A 238 -4.58 -21.98 6.74
CA ASN A 238 -3.15 -22.23 6.56
C ASN A 238 -2.63 -23.33 7.50
N ILE A 239 -3.14 -23.38 8.74
CA ILE A 239 -2.74 -24.37 9.75
C ILE A 239 -3.78 -25.51 9.86
N GLY A 240 -4.93 -25.38 9.19
CA GLY A 240 -6.05 -26.31 9.27
C GLY A 240 -6.67 -26.42 10.67
N LYS A 241 -6.57 -25.38 11.52
CA LYS A 241 -6.95 -25.42 12.95
C LYS A 241 -7.78 -24.21 13.39
N CYS A 242 -8.70 -24.44 14.32
CA CYS A 242 -9.44 -23.37 14.99
C CYS A 242 -8.63 -22.72 16.11
N ARG A 243 -8.44 -21.40 16.06
CA ARG A 243 -7.68 -20.61 17.04
C ARG A 243 -8.56 -19.52 17.68
N PRO A 244 -8.30 -19.12 18.94
CA PRO A 244 -9.02 -18.03 19.57
C PRO A 244 -8.56 -16.66 19.03
N PHE A 245 -9.45 -15.66 19.07
CA PHE A 245 -9.15 -14.26 18.80
C PHE A 245 -10.08 -13.33 19.60
N ASN A 246 -9.68 -12.05 19.75
CA ASN A 246 -10.47 -11.04 20.47
C ASN A 246 -11.44 -10.36 19.51
N TYR A 247 -12.73 -10.61 19.69
CA TYR A 247 -13.80 -9.99 18.91
C TYR A 247 -14.37 -8.77 19.64
N SER A 248 -14.55 -7.70 18.88
CA SER A 248 -14.99 -6.39 19.33
C SER A 248 -16.44 -6.33 19.82
N GLY A 249 -17.28 -7.30 19.45
CA GLY A 249 -18.70 -7.34 19.78
C GLY A 249 -19.64 -7.03 18.60
N CYS A 250 -19.17 -6.36 17.54
CA CYS A 250 -19.96 -6.09 16.33
C CYS A 250 -19.12 -6.12 15.05
N GLY A 251 -19.78 -6.29 13.90
CA GLY A 251 -19.13 -6.39 12.59
C GLY A 251 -18.38 -7.72 12.41
N GLY A 252 -17.27 -7.67 11.67
CA GLY A 252 -16.48 -8.86 11.38
C GLY A 252 -17.07 -9.73 10.27
N ASN A 253 -16.46 -10.89 10.06
CA ASN A 253 -16.91 -11.88 9.08
C ASN A 253 -17.40 -13.18 9.73
N GLU A 254 -17.92 -14.10 8.91
CA GLU A 254 -18.56 -15.35 9.34
C GLU A 254 -17.57 -16.35 9.98
N ASN A 255 -16.25 -16.19 9.80
CA ASN A 255 -15.23 -17.02 10.46
C ASN A 255 -15.06 -16.64 11.95
N ASN A 256 -16.17 -16.60 12.69
CA ASN A 256 -16.26 -16.13 14.05
C ASN A 256 -17.22 -17.01 14.86
N PHE A 257 -16.66 -17.84 15.72
CA PHE A 257 -17.38 -18.87 16.46
C PHE A 257 -17.28 -18.63 17.97
N THR A 258 -18.39 -18.86 18.67
CA THR A 258 -18.43 -18.77 20.14
C THR A 258 -17.64 -19.87 20.85
N SER A 259 -17.28 -20.95 20.18
CA SER A 259 -16.48 -22.04 20.74
C SER A 259 -15.61 -22.73 19.70
N LYS A 260 -14.46 -23.27 20.15
CA LYS A 260 -13.58 -24.12 19.32
C LYS A 260 -14.33 -25.28 18.67
N LYS A 261 -15.28 -25.90 19.40
CA LYS A 261 -16.10 -27.02 18.90
C LYS A 261 -17.05 -26.58 17.78
N ALA A 262 -17.63 -25.38 17.85
CA ALA A 262 -18.45 -24.83 16.77
C ALA A 262 -17.60 -24.59 15.51
N CYS A 263 -16.44 -23.97 15.65
CA CYS A 263 -15.49 -23.76 14.55
C CYS A 263 -15.08 -25.07 13.86
N LEU A 264 -14.69 -26.09 14.64
CA LEU A 264 -14.27 -27.37 14.06
C LEU A 264 -15.41 -28.08 13.32
N ARG A 265 -16.66 -27.96 13.81
CA ARG A 265 -17.82 -28.55 13.15
C ARG A 265 -18.11 -27.90 11.79
N ALA A 266 -17.96 -26.58 11.71
CA ALA A 266 -18.22 -25.82 10.49
C ALA A 266 -17.09 -25.98 9.46
N CYS A 267 -15.83 -25.85 9.88
CA CYS A 267 -14.72 -25.67 8.94
C CYS A 267 -13.81 -26.88 8.75
N LYS A 268 -13.69 -27.77 9.75
CA LYS A 268 -12.74 -28.90 9.67
C LYS A 268 -13.17 -29.98 8.66
N LYS A 269 -14.46 -30.04 8.29
CA LYS A 269 -14.99 -31.07 7.39
C LYS A 269 -14.64 -30.84 5.91
N GLY A 270 -14.18 -29.65 5.52
CA GLY A 270 -13.79 -29.33 4.14
C GLY A 270 -12.54 -30.07 3.62
N PHE A 271 -11.80 -30.76 4.50
CA PHE A 271 -10.56 -31.50 4.18
C PHE A 271 -10.68 -33.03 4.36
N LEU A 272 -11.88 -33.60 4.54
CA LEU A 272 -12.04 -35.05 4.68
C LEU A 272 -12.12 -35.71 3.30
N LYS A 273 -11.03 -36.37 2.88
CA LYS A 273 -11.06 -37.41 1.84
C LYS A 273 -12.13 -38.44 2.19
N ARG A 274 -13.24 -38.50 1.45
CA ARG A 274 -14.08 -39.71 1.42
C ARG A 274 -13.33 -40.76 0.60
N ILE A 275 -12.55 -41.61 1.28
CA ILE A 275 -12.24 -42.92 0.73
C ILE A 275 -13.57 -43.67 0.68
N SER A 276 -14.02 -43.98 -0.53
CA SER A 276 -15.11 -44.91 -0.78
C SER A 276 -14.79 -46.25 -0.11
N LYS A 277 -15.46 -46.56 1.01
CA LYS A 277 -15.77 -47.95 1.32
C LYS A 277 -17.26 -48.15 1.10
N GLY A 278 -17.58 -48.89 0.04
CA GLY A 278 -18.87 -49.54 -0.09
C GLY A 278 -19.14 -50.32 1.19
N GLY A 279 -20.28 -50.05 1.81
CA GLY A 279 -20.70 -50.65 3.07
C GLY A 279 -22.14 -50.24 3.33
N LEU A 280 -23.06 -51.06 2.83
CA LEU A 280 -24.49 -50.98 3.09
C LEU A 280 -24.75 -50.92 4.61
N MET A 281 -25.32 -49.81 5.10
CA MET A 281 -25.95 -49.74 6.41
C MET A 281 -27.36 -49.20 6.27
N LYS A 282 -28.32 -50.13 6.33
CA LYS A 282 -29.76 -49.88 6.39
C LYS A 282 -30.06 -49.01 7.62
N THR A 283 -30.71 -47.88 7.44
CA THR A 283 -31.39 -47.18 8.55
C THR A 283 -32.88 -47.03 8.23
N ARG A 284 -33.69 -47.58 9.13
CA ARG A 284 -35.15 -47.69 9.07
C ARG A 284 -35.80 -46.31 8.93
N ARG A 285 -36.76 -46.18 8.00
CA ARG A 285 -37.76 -45.10 8.00
C ARG A 285 -38.51 -45.12 9.34
N LYS A 286 -38.35 -44.08 10.18
CA LYS A 286 -39.36 -43.72 11.18
C LYS A 286 -40.30 -42.67 10.55
N ARG A 287 -41.58 -43.04 10.46
CA ARG A 287 -42.70 -42.18 10.04
C ARG A 287 -42.68 -40.87 10.84
N LYS A 288 -42.80 -39.73 10.15
CA LYS A 288 -43.14 -38.43 10.77
C LYS A 288 -44.55 -38.54 11.36
N GLN A 289 -44.73 -38.16 12.62
CA GLN A 289 -46.06 -37.79 13.12
C GLN A 289 -46.42 -36.40 12.57
N PRO A 290 -47.66 -36.18 12.11
CA PRO A 290 -48.11 -34.86 11.70
C PRO A 290 -48.35 -33.99 12.94
N VAL A 291 -47.66 -32.85 13.00
CA VAL A 291 -47.97 -31.78 13.95
C VAL A 291 -49.23 -31.09 13.44
N LYS A 292 -50.31 -31.12 14.24
CA LYS A 292 -51.55 -30.38 13.97
C LYS A 292 -51.27 -28.88 14.12
N ILE A 293 -51.55 -28.13 13.07
CA ILE A 293 -51.60 -26.67 13.10
C ILE A 293 -52.99 -26.30 13.63
N VAL A 294 -53.04 -25.67 14.79
CA VAL A 294 -54.26 -25.05 15.34
C VAL A 294 -54.30 -23.63 14.81
N TYR A 295 -55.36 -23.27 14.11
CA TYR A 295 -55.68 -21.88 13.76
C TYR A 295 -56.60 -21.35 14.86
N ASP A 296 -56.20 -20.26 15.52
CA ASP A 296 -57.11 -19.49 16.37
C ASP A 296 -57.98 -18.60 15.48
N GLU A 297 -59.30 -18.82 15.54
CA GLU A 297 -60.31 -17.99 14.89
C GLU A 297 -60.46 -16.66 15.64
N ILE A 298 -60.02 -15.56 15.01
CA ILE A 298 -60.39 -14.22 15.44
C ILE A 298 -61.76 -13.89 14.85
N SER A 299 -62.79 -14.00 15.69
CA SER A 299 -64.17 -13.59 15.40
C SER A 299 -64.28 -12.06 15.37
N VAL A 300 -64.50 -11.48 14.20
CA VAL A 300 -64.98 -10.10 14.06
C VAL A 300 -66.50 -10.12 14.17
N LYS A 301 -67.06 -9.63 15.28
CA LYS A 301 -68.50 -9.38 15.42
C LYS A 301 -68.85 -8.04 14.75
N ASN A 302 -69.67 -8.11 13.71
CA ASN A 302 -70.47 -6.97 13.25
C ASN A 302 -71.64 -6.78 14.21
N ILE A 303 -71.74 -5.58 14.81
CA ILE A 303 -72.98 -4.97 15.31
C ILE A 303 -72.92 -3.50 14.88
#